data_AF-E0UG38-F1
#
_entry.id   AF-E0UG38-F1
#
_cell.length_a   1.000
_cell.length_b   1.000
_cell.length_c   1.000
_cell.angle_alpha   90.00
_cell.angle_beta   90.00
_cell.angle_gamma   90.00
#
_symmetry.space_group_name_H-M   'P 1'
#
loop_
_entity.id
_entity.type
_entity.pdbx_description
1 polymer ?
#
loop_
_entity_poly.entity_id
_entity_poly.type
_entity_poly.pdbx_seq_one_letter_code
_entity_poly.pdbx_strand_id
1 'polypeptide(L)'
;MNYVKANSRTIKMKLSKIDLSNIVAINHSQDKLGLLIDRGSEVEYLEIPAPRAAYQGLNQVANLANKISPLATPTLSDALNIPNQPKSVSYGASIEVDQLKKVVRVELSCELVYSLEESGDFEEEYDDFEDFDEDFHCEEQDY
;
A
#
# COMPACT_ATOMS: atom_id res chain seq x y z
N MET A 1 -9.75 12.91 50.92
CA MET A 1 -9.92 12.79 49.46
C MET A 1 -8.71 13.45 48.80
N ASN A 2 -7.79 12.65 48.25
CA ASN A 2 -6.57 13.16 47.60
C ASN A 2 -6.82 13.26 46.09
N TYR A 3 -6.71 14.47 45.53
CA TYR A 3 -6.75 14.67 44.08
C TYR A 3 -5.36 14.43 43.50
N VAL A 4 -5.23 13.44 42.61
CA VAL A 4 -4.04 13.23 41.79
C VAL A 4 -4.12 14.21 40.62
N LYS A 5 -3.22 15.20 40.58
CA LYS A 5 -3.13 16.17 39.49
C LYS A 5 -2.51 15.49 38.27
N ALA A 6 -3.30 15.27 37.23
CA ALA A 6 -2.80 14.76 35.94
C ALA A 6 -1.84 15.79 35.32
N ASN A 7 -0.58 15.40 35.10
CA ASN A 7 0.39 16.23 34.39
C ASN A 7 0.17 16.07 32.88
N SER A 8 -0.53 17.03 32.26
CA SER A 8 -0.62 17.09 30.80
C SER A 8 0.60 17.83 30.26
N ARG A 9 1.50 17.10 29.58
CA ARG A 9 2.60 17.69 28.82
C ARG A 9 2.11 17.96 27.40
N THR A 10 1.93 19.23 27.04
CA THR A 10 1.68 19.63 25.65
C THR A 10 3.00 19.65 24.88
N ILE A 11 3.19 18.71 23.95
CA ILE A 11 4.32 18.74 23.01
C ILE A 11 3.94 19.70 21.87
N LYS A 12 4.63 20.84 21.80
CA LYS A 12 4.46 21.81 20.71
C LYS A 12 5.28 21.35 19.51
N MET A 13 4.62 20.74 18.53
CA MET A 13 5.25 20.40 17.26
C MET A 13 5.47 21.66 16.42
N LYS A 14 6.71 21.90 15.99
CA LYS A 14 7.06 22.99 15.07
C LYS A 14 7.09 22.43 13.65
N LEU A 15 6.23 22.93 12.78
CA LEU A 15 6.22 22.56 11.37
C LEU A 15 7.15 23.50 10.59
N SER A 16 7.95 22.94 9.67
CA SER A 16 8.79 23.69 8.75
C SER A 16 8.52 23.25 7.32
N LYS A 17 8.35 24.20 6.42
CA LYS A 17 8.31 23.92 4.98
C LYS A 17 9.70 23.53 4.51
N ILE A 18 9.81 22.40 3.83
CA ILE A 18 11.04 21.96 3.16
C ILE A 18 10.74 21.99 1.66
N ASP A 19 11.62 22.63 0.89
CA ASP A 19 11.54 22.65 -0.56
C ASP A 19 12.50 21.59 -1.13
N LEU A 20 11.94 20.62 -1.85
CA LEU A 20 12.66 19.50 -2.46
C LEU A 20 12.53 19.52 -3.99
N SER A 21 12.06 20.62 -4.59
CA SER A 21 11.77 20.72 -6.02
C SER A 21 12.97 20.42 -6.94
N ASN A 22 14.19 20.66 -6.47
CA ASN A 22 15.42 20.39 -7.23
C ASN A 22 15.92 18.94 -7.09
N ILE A 23 15.27 18.09 -6.29
CA ILE A 23 15.61 16.66 -6.23
C ILE A 23 14.84 15.94 -7.32
N VAL A 24 15.58 15.33 -8.25
CA VAL A 24 15.03 14.64 -9.43
C VAL A 24 14.77 13.16 -9.14
N ALA A 25 15.66 12.52 -8.38
CA ALA A 25 15.57 11.10 -8.05
C ALA A 25 16.21 10.79 -6.71
N ILE A 26 15.74 9.71 -6.08
CA ILE A 26 16.23 9.21 -4.79
C ILE A 26 16.40 7.70 -4.89
N ASN A 27 17.52 7.18 -4.38
CA ASN A 27 17.75 5.75 -4.22
C ASN A 27 18.18 5.42 -2.79
N HIS A 28 18.17 4.14 -2.44
CA HIS A 28 18.81 3.63 -1.22
C HIS A 28 19.64 2.39 -1.55
N SER A 29 20.90 2.39 -1.12
CA SER A 29 21.83 1.27 -1.28
C SER A 29 22.87 1.30 -0.16
N GLN A 30 23.23 0.14 0.38
CA GLN A 30 24.32 -0.03 1.36
C GLN A 30 24.29 1.01 2.51
N ASP A 31 23.13 1.21 3.14
CA ASP A 31 22.91 2.17 4.23
C ASP A 31 23.17 3.64 3.88
N LYS A 32 23.07 3.98 2.61
CA LYS A 32 23.12 5.34 2.10
C LYS A 32 21.88 5.68 1.30
N LEU A 33 21.47 6.94 1.40
CA LEU A 33 20.49 7.56 0.53
C LEU A 33 21.24 8.29 -0.58
N GLY A 34 21.04 7.88 -1.82
CA GLY A 34 21.54 8.58 -3.00
C GLY A 34 20.52 9.62 -3.47
N LEU A 35 20.96 10.85 -3.70
CA LEU A 35 20.16 11.97 -4.14
C LEU A 35 20.69 12.48 -5.47
N LEU A 36 19.82 12.57 -6.47
CA LEU A 36 20.12 13.20 -7.74
C LEU A 36 19.50 14.61 -7.74
N ILE A 37 20.35 15.63 -7.81
CA ILE A 37 19.97 17.04 -7.63
C ILE A 37 20.21 17.80 -8.93
N ASP A 38 19.20 18.50 -9.41
CA ASP A 38 19.32 19.44 -10.52
C ASP A 38 19.82 20.79 -10.01
N ARG A 39 20.95 21.26 -10.56
CA ARG A 39 21.53 22.59 -10.28
C ARG A 39 21.32 23.57 -11.44
N GLY A 40 20.52 23.20 -12.44
CA GLY A 40 20.20 23.99 -13.63
C GLY A 40 21.18 23.78 -14.78
N SER A 41 22.49 23.94 -14.55
CA SER A 41 23.51 23.70 -15.58
C SER A 41 24.11 22.29 -15.54
N GLU A 42 23.92 21.58 -14.43
CA GLU A 42 24.47 20.25 -14.18
C GLU A 42 23.58 19.46 -13.22
N VAL A 43 23.79 18.15 -13.22
CA VAL A 43 23.15 17.23 -12.27
C VAL A 43 24.21 16.71 -11.32
N GLU A 44 23.96 16.86 -10.02
CA GLU A 44 24.84 16.45 -8.94
C GLU A 44 24.30 15.16 -8.29
N TYR A 45 25.17 14.19 -8.00
CA TYR A 45 24.82 13.00 -7.22
C TYR A 45 25.48 13.06 -5.84
N LEU A 46 24.66 13.02 -4.79
CA LEU A 46 25.10 13.07 -3.41
C LEU A 46 24.68 11.79 -2.66
N GLU A 47 25.59 11.21 -1.88
CA GLU A 47 25.27 10.13 -0.97
C GLU A 47 25.35 10.59 0.48
N ILE A 48 24.31 10.28 1.27
CA ILE A 48 24.30 10.54 2.70
C ILE A 48 24.03 9.25 3.48
N PRO A 49 24.68 9.03 4.63
CA PRO A 49 24.35 7.88 5.49
C PRO A 49 22.89 7.94 5.93
N ALA A 50 22.14 6.87 5.69
CA ALA A 50 20.73 6.81 6.05
C ALA A 50 20.26 5.37 6.28
N PRO A 51 19.53 5.10 7.37
CA PRO A 51 18.93 3.80 7.57
C PRO A 51 17.86 3.54 6.51
N ARG A 52 17.63 2.27 6.18
CA ARG A 52 16.58 1.83 5.24
C ARG A 52 15.20 2.43 5.57
N ALA A 53 14.88 2.60 6.85
CA ALA A 53 13.62 3.20 7.31
C ALA A 53 13.41 4.64 6.82
N ALA A 54 14.48 5.41 6.61
CA ALA A 54 14.37 6.78 6.11
C ALA A 54 13.88 6.81 4.65
N TYR A 55 14.41 5.92 3.81
CA TYR A 55 13.94 5.77 2.43
C TYR A 55 12.47 5.29 2.36
N GLN A 56 12.09 4.35 3.24
CA GLN A 56 10.71 3.88 3.33
C GLN A 56 9.74 5.00 3.73
N GLY A 57 10.07 5.77 4.77
CA GLY A 57 9.25 6.89 5.21
C GLY A 57 9.13 7.97 4.13
N LEU A 58 10.21 8.24 3.40
CA LEU A 58 10.19 9.21 2.30
C LEU A 58 9.28 8.77 1.15
N ASN A 59 9.30 7.47 0.79
CA ASN A 59 8.37 6.92 -0.20
C ASN A 59 6.91 7.02 0.25
N GLN A 60 6.62 6.79 1.53
CA GLN A 60 5.27 6.95 2.08
C GLN A 60 4.80 8.42 1.98
N VAL A 61 5.67 9.37 2.33
CA VAL A 61 5.38 10.81 2.19
C VAL A 61 5.16 11.17 0.72
N ALA A 62 5.98 10.67 -0.20
CA ALA A 62 5.84 10.90 -1.62
C ALA A 62 4.50 10.37 -2.15
N ASN A 63 4.09 9.16 -1.74
CA ASN A 63 2.79 8.59 -2.11
C ASN A 63 1.62 9.46 -1.63
N LEU A 64 1.69 9.91 -0.37
CA LEU A 64 0.67 10.78 0.22
C LEU A 64 0.60 12.15 -0.49
N ALA A 65 1.76 12.78 -0.73
CA ALA A 65 1.85 14.10 -1.35
C ALA A 65 1.41 14.10 -2.82
N ASN A 66 1.76 13.05 -3.56
CA ASN A 66 1.47 12.94 -4.98
C ASN A 66 0.10 12.31 -5.29
N LYS A 67 -0.70 11.97 -4.26
CA LYS A 67 -2.01 11.29 -4.39
C LYS A 67 -1.92 10.03 -5.25
N ILE A 68 -0.78 9.34 -5.22
CA ILE A 68 -0.63 8.05 -5.89
C ILE A 68 -1.46 7.09 -5.03
N SER A 69 -2.59 6.62 -5.58
CA SER A 69 -3.49 5.67 -4.91
C SER A 69 -2.68 4.51 -4.32
N PRO A 70 -2.98 3.98 -3.12
CA PRO A 70 -2.12 3.04 -2.38
C PRO A 70 -1.87 1.69 -3.06
N LEU A 71 -2.30 1.50 -4.30
CA LEU A 71 -2.31 0.20 -4.97
C LEU A 71 -0.95 -0.22 -5.57
N ALA A 72 0.13 0.57 -5.41
CA ALA A 72 1.39 0.32 -6.13
C ALA A 72 2.66 0.23 -5.27
N THR A 73 2.55 0.02 -3.95
CA THR A 73 3.73 -0.35 -3.15
C THR A 73 3.48 -1.65 -2.40
N PRO A 74 4.06 -2.79 -2.82
CA PRO A 74 4.10 -3.96 -1.97
C PRO A 74 4.98 -3.62 -0.77
N THR A 75 4.36 -3.42 0.38
CA THR A 75 5.03 -3.37 1.68
C THR A 75 5.64 -4.75 1.94
N LEU A 76 6.96 -4.87 1.79
CA LEU A 76 7.74 -6.08 2.08
C LEU A 76 7.70 -6.52 3.56
N SER A 77 6.81 -5.96 4.39
CA SER A 77 6.65 -6.32 5.80
C SER A 77 5.43 -7.20 6.08
N ASP A 78 4.45 -7.29 5.18
CA ASP A 78 3.27 -8.18 5.34
C ASP A 78 3.29 -9.41 4.39
N ALA A 79 4.33 -9.55 3.57
CA ALA A 79 4.39 -10.54 2.49
C ALA A 79 4.84 -11.96 2.90
N LEU A 80 4.81 -12.31 4.19
CA LEU A 80 5.13 -13.68 4.64
C LEU A 80 3.91 -14.57 4.90
N ASN A 81 2.67 -14.10 4.65
CA ASN A 81 1.52 -15.00 4.62
C ASN A 81 0.39 -14.45 3.75
N ILE A 82 0.54 -14.54 2.42
CA ILE A 82 -0.54 -14.28 1.47
C ILE A 82 -0.83 -15.62 0.76
N PRO A 83 -1.97 -16.29 1.01
CA PRO A 83 -2.27 -17.61 0.44
C PRO A 83 -2.50 -17.59 -1.09
N ASN A 84 -2.42 -16.43 -1.74
CA ASN A 84 -2.71 -16.24 -3.16
C ASN A 84 -1.52 -15.62 -3.91
N GLN A 85 -0.33 -16.20 -3.82
CA GLN A 85 0.75 -15.85 -4.74
C GLN A 85 0.43 -16.42 -6.14
N PRO A 86 0.62 -15.62 -7.22
CA PRO A 86 0.41 -16.12 -8.58
C PRO A 86 1.36 -17.28 -8.83
N LYS A 87 0.83 -18.36 -9.40
CA LYS A 87 1.60 -19.57 -9.75
C LYS A 87 2.69 -19.25 -10.77
N SER A 88 2.43 -18.30 -11.65
CA SER A 88 3.42 -17.72 -12.55
C SER A 88 3.08 -16.27 -12.87
N VAL A 89 4.13 -15.49 -13.16
CA VAL A 89 4.04 -14.12 -13.68
C VAL A 89 4.86 -14.07 -14.96
N SER A 90 4.28 -13.53 -16.03
CA SER A 90 4.96 -13.30 -17.30
C SER A 90 4.99 -11.82 -17.62
N TYR A 91 6.14 -11.32 -18.09
CA TYR A 91 6.34 -9.93 -18.47
C TYR A 91 6.66 -9.85 -19.96
N GLY A 92 6.00 -8.94 -20.66
CA GLY A 92 6.28 -8.59 -22.05
C GLY A 92 6.68 -7.11 -22.14
N ALA A 93 7.60 -6.81 -23.05
CA ALA A 93 7.91 -5.44 -23.42
C ALA A 93 8.04 -5.34 -24.94
N SER A 94 7.42 -4.32 -25.52
CA SER A 94 7.60 -3.95 -26.93
C SER A 94 8.08 -2.50 -27.02
N ILE A 95 8.99 -2.26 -27.96
CA ILE A 95 9.57 -0.93 -28.21
C ILE A 95 9.32 -0.61 -29.68
N GLU A 96 8.64 0.50 -29.92
CA GLU A 96 8.41 1.04 -31.24
C GLU A 96 9.09 2.41 -31.35
N VAL A 97 9.86 2.62 -32.41
CA VAL A 97 10.56 3.89 -32.66
C VAL A 97 9.98 4.54 -33.90
N ASP A 98 9.22 5.62 -33.73
CA ASP A 98 8.78 6.46 -34.83
C ASP A 98 9.89 7.50 -35.13
N GLN A 99 10.70 7.19 -36.13
CA GLN A 99 11.85 8.03 -36.53
C GLN A 99 11.42 9.38 -37.11
N LEU A 100 10.22 9.48 -37.70
CA LEU A 100 9.69 10.71 -38.27
C LEU A 100 9.21 11.67 -37.19
N LYS A 101 8.57 11.14 -36.16
CA LYS A 101 8.09 11.94 -35.02
C LYS A 101 9.13 12.08 -33.90
N LYS A 102 10.26 11.36 -33.99
CA LYS A 102 11.30 11.25 -32.95
C LYS A 102 10.72 10.82 -31.60
N VAL A 103 9.72 9.94 -31.62
CA VAL A 103 9.09 9.41 -30.41
C VAL A 103 9.43 7.93 -30.29
N VAL A 104 9.84 7.52 -29.09
CA VAL A 104 9.98 6.11 -28.72
C VAL A 104 8.78 5.75 -27.86
N ARG A 105 8.02 4.76 -28.32
CA ARG A 105 6.90 4.19 -27.56
C ARG A 105 7.36 2.87 -26.96
N VAL A 106 7.21 2.76 -25.65
CA VAL A 106 7.45 1.53 -24.92
C VAL A 106 6.13 1.07 -24.35
N GLU A 107 5.73 -0.16 -24.66
CA GLU A 107 4.55 -0.80 -24.09
C GLU A 107 4.99 -1.98 -23.24
N LEU A 108 4.52 -2.02 -22.01
CA LEU A 108 4.84 -3.04 -21.02
C LEU A 108 3.56 -3.81 -20.71
N SER A 109 3.61 -5.13 -20.79
CA SER A 109 2.51 -6.02 -20.44
C SER A 109 2.91 -6.98 -19.31
N CYS A 110 1.95 -7.33 -18.48
CA CYS A 110 2.11 -8.28 -17.38
C CYS A 110 0.90 -9.22 -17.36
N GLU A 111 1.16 -10.52 -17.28
CA GLU A 111 0.15 -11.56 -17.14
C GLU A 111 0.36 -12.33 -15.83
N LEU A 112 -0.71 -12.53 -15.07
CA LEU A 112 -0.71 -13.19 -13.76
C LEU A 112 -1.64 -14.41 -13.82
N VAL A 113 -1.13 -15.59 -13.46
CA VAL A 113 -1.92 -16.83 -13.40
C VAL A 113 -2.08 -17.28 -11.95
N TYR A 114 -3.33 -17.48 -11.53
CA TYR A 114 -3.69 -17.99 -10.21
C TYR A 114 -4.27 -19.40 -10.33
N SER A 115 -4.02 -20.26 -9.35
CA SER A 115 -4.69 -21.55 -9.22
C SER A 115 -5.35 -21.60 -7.84
N LEU A 116 -6.65 -21.83 -7.80
CA LEU A 116 -7.37 -22.12 -6.57
C LEU A 116 -7.33 -23.64 -6.39
N GLU A 117 -6.62 -24.11 -5.37
CA GLU A 117 -6.82 -25.47 -4.89
C GLU A 117 -7.96 -25.41 -3.87
N GLU A 118 -9.12 -26.00 -4.20
CA GLU A 118 -10.18 -26.20 -3.22
C GLU A 118 -9.64 -27.15 -2.15
N SER A 119 -9.28 -26.60 -0.99
CA SER A 119 -9.10 -27.37 0.22
C SER A 119 -10.48 -27.89 0.62
N GLY A 120 -10.78 -29.13 0.27
CA GLY A 120 -11.97 -29.83 0.77
C GLY A 120 -11.83 -30.00 2.27
N ASP A 121 -12.52 -29.14 3.02
CA ASP A 121 -12.92 -29.30 4.43
C ASP A 121 -13.94 -28.17 4.72
N PHE A 122 -15.12 -28.26 4.11
CA PHE A 122 -16.29 -27.51 4.55
C PHE A 122 -17.13 -28.52 5.35
N GLU A 123 -16.95 -28.58 6.67
CA GLU A 123 -17.98 -29.18 7.52
C GLU A 123 -19.14 -28.19 7.56
N GLU A 124 -20.22 -28.51 6.86
CA GLU A 124 -21.50 -27.82 7.01
C GLU A 124 -22.10 -28.21 8.36
N GLU A 125 -21.76 -27.46 9.42
CA GLU A 125 -22.48 -27.50 10.69
C GLU A 125 -23.78 -26.71 10.48
N TYR A 126 -24.84 -27.40 10.06
CA TYR A 126 -26.19 -26.85 10.08
C TYR A 126 -26.62 -26.73 11.53
N ASP A 127 -26.56 -25.51 12.07
CA ASP A 127 -27.21 -25.17 13.33
C ASP A 127 -28.70 -25.54 13.23
N ASP A 128 -29.12 -26.42 14.16
CA ASP A 128 -30.51 -26.76 14.45
C ASP A 128 -31.33 -25.48 14.57
N PHE A 129 -32.15 -25.19 13.56
CA PHE A 129 -33.27 -24.28 13.75
C PHE A 129 -34.23 -24.99 14.71
N GLU A 130 -34.14 -24.65 15.98
CA GLU A 130 -35.16 -24.99 16.97
C GLU A 130 -36.52 -24.56 16.44
N ASP A 131 -37.41 -25.53 16.20
CA ASP A 131 -38.84 -25.33 16.01
C ASP A 131 -39.37 -24.60 17.25
N PHE A 132 -39.44 -23.27 17.17
CA PHE A 132 -40.07 -22.46 18.20
C PHE A 132 -41.59 -22.57 18.02
N ASP A 133 -42.17 -23.54 18.74
CA ASP A 133 -43.61 -23.66 18.96
C ASP A 133 -44.12 -22.38 19.65
N GLU A 134 -44.65 -21.43 18.87
CA GLU A 134 -45.43 -20.31 19.40
C GLU A 134 -46.92 -20.58 19.19
N ASP A 135 -47.50 -21.25 20.19
CA ASP A 135 -48.93 -21.22 20.51
C ASP A 135 -49.40 -19.75 20.61
N PHE A 136 -50.16 -19.27 19.63
CA PHE A 136 -51.04 -18.12 19.81
C PHE A 136 -52.49 -18.51 19.50
N HIS A 137 -53.19 -18.87 20.57
CA HIS A 137 -54.64 -18.81 20.67
C HIS A 137 -55.12 -17.37 20.42
N CYS A 138 -56.02 -17.20 19.46
CA CYS A 138 -57.00 -16.11 19.45
C CYS A 138 -58.37 -16.73 19.11
N GLU A 139 -59.17 -16.96 20.16
CA GLU A 139 -60.62 -17.14 20.04
C GLU A 139 -61.33 -15.78 19.93
N GLU A 140 -62.53 -15.82 19.34
CA GLU A 140 -63.63 -14.84 19.35
C GLU A 140 -63.47 -13.53 18.52
N GLN A 141 -64.49 -12.98 17.85
CA GLN A 141 -65.89 -13.32 17.57
C GLN A 141 -66.39 -12.35 16.46
N ASP A 142 -67.43 -12.79 15.76
CA ASP A 142 -68.54 -12.04 15.11
C ASP A 142 -68.29 -10.93 14.08
N TYR A 143 -68.79 -11.17 12.85
CA TYR A 143 -69.81 -10.33 12.19
C TYR A 143 -70.63 -11.16 11.17
#